data_AF-A0A0N1CYJ8-F1
#
_entry.id   AF-A0A0N1CYJ8-F1
#
_cell.length_a   1.000
_cell.length_b   1.000
_cell.length_c   1.000
_cell.angle_alpha   90.00
_cell.angle_beta   90.00
_cell.angle_gamma   90.00
#
_symmetry.space_group_name_H-M   'P 1'
#
loop_
_entity.id
_entity.type
_entity.pdbx_description
1 polymer ?
#
loop_
_entity_poly.entity_id
_entity_poly.type
_entity_poly.pdbx_seq_one_letter_code
_entity_poly.pdbx_strand_id
1 'polypeptide(L)'
;MPAETLALLLGRWAVAREIDDHRTGEHARFDGTATIEEARAGSDLVATYDETGELIVTDRRTPTTRRLGYAARGDGSLDVRFADGRHFVDLDLRSGAWEAHHPCAPDSYLVETRVLSPTSFIEGWTVRGPAKSYDALTTYERLPG
;
A
#
# COMPACT_ATOMS: atom_id res chain seq x y z
N MET A 1 15.78 19.20 3.13
CA MET A 1 14.38 19.35 2.69
C MET A 1 13.70 18.01 2.90
N PRO A 2 12.49 17.93 3.50
CA PRO A 2 11.72 16.70 3.42
C PRO A 2 11.53 16.34 1.94
N ALA A 3 11.76 15.08 1.57
CA ALA A 3 11.51 14.61 0.21
C ALA A 3 10.00 14.58 -0.04
N GLU A 4 9.58 14.86 -1.27
CA GLU A 4 8.17 14.68 -1.66
C GLU A 4 7.79 13.20 -1.50
N THR A 5 6.53 12.95 -1.10
CA THR A 5 6.04 11.59 -0.84
C THR A 5 6.28 10.66 -2.04
N LEU A 6 6.07 11.14 -3.27
CA LEU A 6 6.29 10.34 -4.47
C LEU A 6 7.76 9.92 -4.65
N ALA A 7 8.70 10.83 -4.40
CA ALA A 7 10.12 10.55 -4.59
C ALA A 7 10.64 9.42 -3.67
N LEU A 8 10.02 9.26 -2.48
CA LEU A 8 10.32 8.17 -1.56
C LEU A 8 9.84 6.80 -2.10
N LEU A 9 8.77 6.81 -2.91
CA LEU A 9 8.06 5.62 -3.36
C LEU A 9 8.49 5.11 -4.74
N LEU A 10 8.89 5.99 -5.65
CA LEU A 10 9.31 5.59 -7.01
C LEU A 10 10.38 4.50 -6.98
N GLY A 11 10.21 3.44 -7.78
CA GLY A 11 11.15 2.33 -7.90
C GLY A 11 10.49 0.95 -7.89
N ARG A 12 11.33 -0.10 -7.88
CA ARG A 12 10.90 -1.49 -7.71
C ARG A 12 11.14 -1.95 -6.28
N TRP A 13 10.23 -2.76 -5.78
CA TRP A 13 10.19 -3.19 -4.38
C TRP A 13 9.91 -4.69 -4.31
N ALA A 14 10.62 -5.39 -3.43
CA ALA A 14 10.16 -6.65 -2.89
C ALA A 14 9.07 -6.35 -1.86
N VAL A 15 8.01 -7.14 -1.88
CA VAL A 15 6.84 -6.94 -1.02
C VAL A 15 6.61 -8.24 -0.25
N ALA A 16 6.68 -8.15 1.07
CA ALA A 16 6.30 -9.23 1.97
C ALA A 16 5.18 -8.73 2.88
N ARG A 17 4.10 -9.49 2.99
CA ARG A 17 2.96 -9.12 3.84
C ARG A 17 2.53 -10.32 4.66
N GLU A 18 2.40 -10.11 5.96
CA GLU A 18 1.76 -11.05 6.88
C GLU A 18 0.36 -10.55 7.20
N ILE A 19 -0.62 -11.45 7.27
CA ILE A 19 -2.04 -11.14 7.50
C ILE A 19 -2.60 -12.13 8.52
N ASP A 20 -3.15 -11.58 9.59
CA ASP A 20 -3.84 -12.34 10.64
C ASP A 20 -5.35 -12.09 10.49
N ASP A 21 -6.10 -13.07 9.97
CA ASP A 21 -7.56 -12.97 9.82
C ASP A 21 -8.25 -13.38 11.13
N HIS A 22 -8.82 -12.40 11.82
CA HIS A 22 -9.49 -12.60 13.11
C HIS A 22 -10.87 -13.25 13.00
N ARG A 23 -11.42 -13.37 11.79
CA ARG A 23 -12.73 -14.02 11.56
C ARG A 23 -12.58 -15.52 11.38
N THR A 24 -11.56 -15.95 10.63
CA THR A 24 -11.30 -17.36 10.37
C THR A 24 -10.27 -17.95 11.35
N GLY A 25 -9.45 -17.10 11.97
CA GLY A 25 -8.29 -17.52 12.75
C GLY A 25 -7.13 -17.99 11.87
N GLU A 26 -7.17 -17.73 10.57
CA GLU A 26 -6.13 -18.13 9.62
C GLU A 26 -5.04 -17.06 9.52
N HIS A 27 -3.82 -17.54 9.30
CA HIS A 27 -2.68 -16.71 8.93
C HIS A 27 -2.43 -16.85 7.43
N ALA A 28 -2.22 -15.72 6.76
CA ALA A 28 -1.90 -15.66 5.34
C ALA A 28 -0.65 -14.80 5.12
N ARG A 29 0.15 -15.20 4.13
CA ARG A 29 1.36 -14.48 3.73
C ARG A 29 1.26 -14.12 2.26
N PHE A 30 1.71 -12.92 1.89
CA PHE A 30 1.92 -12.56 0.50
C PHE A 30 3.40 -12.29 0.25
N ASP A 31 3.92 -12.87 -0.84
CA ASP A 31 5.26 -12.62 -1.35
C ASP A 31 5.15 -12.16 -2.80
N GLY A 32 5.80 -11.04 -3.12
CA GLY A 32 5.73 -10.48 -4.46
C GLY A 32 6.66 -9.30 -4.70
N THR A 33 6.33 -8.56 -5.75
CA THR A 33 7.02 -7.32 -6.11
C THR A 33 6.02 -6.23 -6.43
N ALA A 34 6.43 -4.99 -6.23
CA ALA A 34 5.70 -3.82 -6.69
C ALA A 34 6.62 -2.92 -7.52
N THR A 35 6.06 -2.31 -8.56
CA THR A 35 6.71 -1.22 -9.30
C THR A 35 5.90 0.04 -9.12
N ILE A 36 6.58 1.12 -8.73
CA ILE A 36 6.04 2.46 -8.67
C ILE A 36 6.80 3.29 -9.69
N GLU A 37 6.11 3.71 -10.75
CA GLU A 37 6.72 4.44 -11.86
C GLU A 37 5.91 5.69 -12.21
N GLU A 38 6.58 6.68 -12.79
CA GLU A 38 5.93 7.90 -13.24
C GLU A 38 4.87 7.59 -14.30
N ALA A 39 3.72 8.25 -14.17
CA ALA A 39 2.64 8.07 -15.11
C ALA A 39 3.01 8.69 -16.47
N ARG A 40 2.33 8.22 -17.52
CA ARG A 40 2.51 8.77 -18.87
C ARG A 40 2.09 10.25 -18.92
N ALA A 41 2.84 11.05 -19.68
CA ALA A 41 2.51 12.45 -19.91
C ALA A 41 1.05 12.63 -20.37
N GLY A 42 0.36 13.61 -19.77
CA GLY A 42 -1.05 13.90 -20.05
C GLY A 42 -2.06 13.08 -19.25
N SER A 43 -1.61 12.18 -18.37
CA SER A 43 -2.47 11.58 -17.33
C SER A 43 -2.77 12.60 -16.22
N ASP A 44 -3.91 12.42 -15.55
CA ASP A 44 -4.24 13.08 -14.29
C ASP A 44 -3.47 12.50 -13.09
N LEU A 45 -2.86 11.33 -13.26
CA LEU A 45 -1.96 10.71 -12.31
C LEU A 45 -0.53 11.20 -12.52
N VAL A 46 0.24 11.23 -11.44
CA VAL A 46 1.70 11.48 -11.46
C VAL A 46 2.50 10.18 -11.41
N ALA A 47 1.92 9.09 -10.90
CA ALA A 47 2.55 7.76 -10.88
C ALA A 47 1.52 6.63 -10.82
N THR A 48 1.95 5.42 -11.14
CA THR A 48 1.17 4.18 -11.01
C THR A 48 1.87 3.19 -10.10
N TYR A 49 1.08 2.35 -9.45
CA TYR A 49 1.50 1.22 -8.62
C TYR A 49 1.03 -0.08 -9.26
N ASP A 50 1.94 -1.01 -9.49
CA ASP A 50 1.63 -2.36 -9.98
C ASP A 50 2.30 -3.41 -9.07
N GLU A 51 1.49 -4.13 -8.30
CA GLU A 51 1.90 -5.25 -7.43
C GLU A 51 1.48 -6.58 -8.04
N THR A 52 2.40 -7.53 -8.02
CA THR A 52 2.18 -8.92 -8.42
C THR A 52 2.87 -9.86 -7.45
N GLY A 53 2.23 -10.99 -7.15
CA GLY A 53 2.79 -11.98 -6.25
C GLY A 53 1.81 -13.11 -5.98
N GLU A 54 2.04 -13.83 -4.89
CA GLU A 54 1.21 -14.95 -4.47
C GLU A 54 0.75 -14.74 -3.03
N LEU A 55 -0.55 -14.88 -2.81
CA LEU A 55 -1.12 -15.04 -1.47
C LEU A 55 -1.09 -16.52 -1.09
N ILE A 56 -0.55 -16.81 0.07
CA ILE A 56 -0.29 -18.13 0.61
C ILE A 56 -1.14 -18.27 1.87
N VAL A 57 -2.08 -19.19 1.86
CA VAL A 57 -2.91 -19.54 3.02
C VAL A 57 -2.72 -21.03 3.27
N THR A 58 -2.16 -21.39 4.42
CA THR A 58 -1.70 -22.76 4.68
C THR A 58 -0.75 -23.22 3.54
N ASP A 59 -1.14 -24.21 2.74
CA ASP A 59 -0.34 -24.73 1.62
C ASP A 59 -0.84 -24.24 0.24
N ARG A 60 -1.90 -23.43 0.20
CA ARG A 60 -2.49 -22.96 -1.05
C ARG A 60 -1.89 -21.63 -1.48
N ARG A 61 -1.29 -21.60 -2.67
CA ARG A 61 -0.75 -20.39 -3.31
C ARG A 61 -1.73 -19.89 -4.37
N THR A 62 -2.08 -18.62 -4.30
CA THR A 62 -3.03 -17.97 -5.22
C THR A 62 -2.39 -16.71 -5.81
N PRO A 63 -2.16 -16.64 -7.13
CA PRO A 63 -1.66 -15.43 -7.78
C PRO A 63 -2.58 -14.24 -7.49
N THR A 64 -1.99 -13.14 -7.04
CA THR A 64 -2.70 -11.93 -6.64
C THR A 64 -2.00 -10.71 -7.23
N THR A 65 -2.79 -9.72 -7.61
CA THR A 65 -2.28 -8.45 -8.14
C THR A 65 -3.04 -7.28 -7.55
N ARG A 66 -2.39 -6.12 -7.46
CA ARG A 66 -3.01 -4.85 -7.06
C ARG A 66 -2.51 -3.73 -7.95
N ARG A 67 -3.43 -2.87 -8.41
CA ARG A 67 -3.11 -1.66 -9.17
C ARG A 67 -3.70 -0.44 -8.49
N LEU A 68 -2.88 0.61 -8.36
CA LEU A 68 -3.29 1.91 -7.82
C LEU A 68 -2.73 3.04 -8.70
N GLY A 69 -3.37 4.20 -8.62
CA GLY A 69 -2.89 5.45 -9.19
C GLY A 69 -2.53 6.44 -8.09
N TYR A 70 -1.53 7.29 -8.34
CA TYR A 70 -1.17 8.40 -7.47
C TYR A 70 -1.43 9.72 -8.19
N ALA A 71 -2.23 10.60 -7.60
CA ALA A 71 -2.41 11.98 -8.04
C ALA A 71 -1.77 12.95 -7.03
N ALA A 72 -1.14 14.03 -7.49
CA ALA A 72 -0.52 15.00 -6.60
C ALA A 72 -1.56 15.94 -5.96
N ARG A 73 -1.38 16.28 -4.67
CA ARG A 73 -2.28 17.18 -3.93
C ARG A 73 -1.76 18.62 -3.76
N GLY A 74 -0.73 19.00 -4.51
CA GLY A 74 -0.18 20.38 -4.52
C GLY A 74 0.63 20.76 -3.28
N ASP A 75 0.42 20.10 -2.15
CA ASP A 75 1.22 20.23 -0.93
C ASP A 75 2.38 19.21 -0.85
N GLY A 76 2.48 18.27 -1.80
CA GLY A 76 3.49 17.20 -1.81
C GLY A 76 3.02 15.89 -1.13
N SER A 77 1.77 15.84 -0.68
CA SER A 77 1.06 14.58 -0.42
C SER A 77 0.44 14.03 -1.71
N LEU A 78 0.01 12.77 -1.65
CA LEU A 78 -0.62 12.05 -2.75
C LEU A 78 -2.07 11.73 -2.42
N ASP A 79 -2.91 11.76 -3.44
CA ASP A 79 -4.21 11.12 -3.49
C ASP A 79 -4.03 9.75 -4.15
N VAL A 80 -4.08 8.69 -3.36
CA VAL A 80 -4.00 7.31 -3.84
C VAL A 80 -5.38 6.88 -4.30
N ARG A 81 -5.47 6.31 -5.49
CA ARG A 81 -6.72 5.92 -6.14
C ARG A 81 -6.71 4.45 -6.52
N PHE A 82 -7.89 3.84 -6.48
CA PHE A 82 -8.11 2.54 -7.10
C PHE A 82 -7.95 2.63 -8.62
N ALA A 83 -7.79 1.48 -9.27
CA ALA A 83 -7.67 1.40 -10.74
C ALA A 83 -8.90 1.96 -11.49
N ASP A 84 -10.06 2.07 -10.83
CA ASP A 84 -11.27 2.69 -11.38
C ASP A 84 -11.32 4.23 -11.17
N GLY A 85 -10.26 4.80 -10.61
CA GLY A 85 -10.11 6.24 -10.37
C GLY A 85 -10.76 6.74 -9.07
N ARG A 86 -11.49 5.91 -8.31
CA ARG A 86 -12.04 6.32 -7.02
C ARG A 86 -10.91 6.54 -6.01
N HIS A 87 -11.09 7.56 -5.17
CA HIS A 87 -10.22 7.80 -4.01
C HIS A 87 -10.13 6.55 -3.14
N PHE A 88 -8.91 6.21 -2.75
CA PHE A 88 -8.62 5.15 -1.80
C PHE A 88 -8.20 5.73 -0.46
N VAL A 89 -7.07 6.44 -0.43
CA VAL A 89 -6.50 7.09 0.76
C VAL A 89 -5.60 8.25 0.32
N ASP A 90 -5.45 9.27 1.15
CA ASP A 90 -4.34 10.21 1.00
C ASP A 90 -3.06 9.63 1.62
N LEU A 91 -1.90 10.09 1.17
CA LEU A 91 -0.61 9.61 1.67
C LEU A 91 0.38 10.77 1.78
N ASP A 92 0.90 10.98 2.97
CA ASP A 92 1.92 12.00 3.24
C ASP A 92 3.08 11.45 4.07
N LEU A 93 4.19 11.14 3.41
CA LEU A 93 5.38 10.60 4.06
C LEU A 93 6.49 11.64 4.29
N ARG A 94 6.19 12.94 4.12
CA ARG A 94 7.18 14.01 4.28
C ARG A 94 7.76 14.09 5.70
N SER A 95 6.98 13.68 6.71
CA SER A 95 7.41 13.56 8.12
C SER A 95 8.01 12.19 8.46
N GLY A 96 7.99 11.24 7.52
CA GLY A 96 8.44 9.85 7.70
C GLY A 96 7.35 8.89 8.19
N ALA A 97 6.17 9.37 8.59
CA ALA A 97 5.05 8.52 8.98
C ALA A 97 3.70 9.16 8.63
N TRP A 98 2.74 8.32 8.28
CA TRP A 98 1.38 8.71 7.91
C TRP A 98 0.37 7.76 8.55
N GLU A 99 -0.79 8.29 8.91
CA GLU A 99 -1.93 7.51 9.40
C GLU A 99 -3.22 8.04 8.77
N ALA A 100 -4.09 7.16 8.33
CA ALA A 100 -5.43 7.50 7.88
C ALA A 100 -6.49 6.53 8.42
N HIS A 101 -7.65 7.08 8.75
CA HIS A 101 -8.83 6.32 9.21
C HIS A 101 -9.95 6.47 8.20
N HIS A 102 -10.50 5.34 7.75
CA HIS A 102 -11.67 5.30 6.86
C HIS A 102 -12.85 4.60 7.56
N PRO A 103 -13.91 5.33 7.92
CA PRO A 103 -15.12 4.76 8.50
C PRO A 103 -16.06 4.22 7.41
N CYS A 104 -15.60 3.24 6.64
CA CYS A 104 -16.39 2.58 5.60
C CYS A 104 -17.33 1.53 6.21
N ALA A 105 -18.43 2.00 6.82
CA ALA A 105 -19.43 1.15 7.46
C ALA A 105 -19.84 -0.04 6.57
N PRO A 106 -19.94 -1.26 7.12
CA PRO A 106 -19.93 -1.58 8.55
C PRO A 106 -18.55 -1.82 9.17
N ASP A 107 -17.46 -1.71 8.40
CA ASP A 107 -16.10 -1.96 8.89
C ASP A 107 -15.36 -0.63 9.13
N SER A 108 -14.36 -0.64 10.00
CA SER A 108 -13.41 0.45 10.20
C SER A 108 -12.04 0.04 9.69
N TYR A 109 -11.37 0.97 9.02
CA TYR A 109 -10.03 0.76 8.47
C TYR A 109 -9.09 1.80 9.05
N LEU A 110 -8.02 1.34 9.68
CA LEU A 110 -6.85 2.13 10.03
C LEU A 110 -5.70 1.67 9.13
N VAL A 111 -5.06 2.62 8.45
CA VAL A 111 -3.83 2.39 7.72
C VAL A 111 -2.73 3.27 8.29
N GLU A 112 -1.57 2.67 8.51
CA GLU A 112 -0.37 3.34 8.97
C GLU A 112 0.78 3.06 8.01
N THR A 113 1.48 4.08 7.54
CA THR A 113 2.64 3.93 6.66
C THR A 113 3.84 4.61 7.30
N ARG A 114 4.99 3.93 7.34
CA ARG A 114 6.21 4.47 7.95
C ARG A 114 7.43 4.20 7.11
N VAL A 115 8.21 5.24 6.84
CA VAL A 115 9.53 5.14 6.22
C VAL A 115 10.52 4.63 7.27
N LEU A 116 11.15 3.49 7.00
CA LEU A 116 12.16 2.91 7.90
C LEU A 116 13.57 3.34 7.49
N SER A 117 13.80 3.47 6.18
CA SER A 117 15.07 3.90 5.60
C SER A 117 14.82 4.46 4.18
N PRO A 118 15.84 5.01 3.49
CA PRO A 118 15.71 5.40 2.08
C PRO A 118 15.32 4.26 1.13
N THR A 119 15.48 3.01 1.56
CA THR A 119 15.23 1.80 0.76
C THR A 119 14.19 0.88 1.38
N SER A 120 13.49 1.31 2.45
CA SER A 120 12.51 0.47 3.13
C SER A 120 11.39 1.28 3.77
N PHE A 121 10.16 0.79 3.63
CA PHE A 121 9.00 1.31 4.35
C PHE A 121 8.03 0.18 4.68
N ILE A 122 7.13 0.43 5.62
CA ILE A 122 6.07 -0.50 6.01
C ILE A 122 4.70 0.14 5.86
N GLU A 123 3.70 -0.69 5.59
CA GLU A 123 2.27 -0.35 5.58
C GLU A 123 1.51 -1.35 6.47
N GLY A 124 0.98 -0.86 7.58
CA GLY A 124 0.14 -1.59 8.52
C GLY A 124 -1.34 -1.32 8.25
N TRP A 125 -2.15 -2.36 8.29
CA TRP A 125 -3.61 -2.28 8.23
C TRP A 125 -4.21 -2.92 9.45
N THR A 126 -5.11 -2.19 10.10
CA THR A 126 -5.97 -2.70 11.16
C THR A 126 -7.40 -2.52 10.72
N VAL A 127 -8.04 -3.63 10.35
CA VAL A 127 -9.43 -3.65 9.89
C VAL A 127 -10.28 -4.35 10.93
N ARG A 128 -11.39 -3.74 11.32
CA ARG A 128 -12.32 -4.27 12.32
C ARG A 128 -13.75 -4.12 11.82
N GLY A 129 -14.53 -5.19 11.91
CA GLY A 129 -15.92 -5.14 11.48
C GLY A 129 -16.54 -6.52 11.23
N PRO A 130 -17.86 -6.54 10.98
CA PRO A 130 -18.61 -7.78 10.81
C PRO A 130 -18.41 -8.42 9.44
N ALA A 131 -17.90 -7.70 8.44
CA ALA A 131 -17.58 -8.27 7.13
C ALA A 131 -16.10 -8.62 7.02
N LYS A 132 -15.22 -7.75 7.55
CA LYS A 132 -13.76 -7.97 7.58
C LYS A 132 -13.20 -7.67 8.95
N SER A 133 -12.31 -8.52 9.43
CA SER A 133 -11.54 -8.25 10.65
C SER A 133 -10.18 -8.92 10.52
N TYR A 134 -9.13 -8.13 10.32
CA TYR A 134 -7.76 -8.63 10.19
C TYR A 134 -6.75 -7.56 10.58
N ASP A 135 -5.54 -7.99 10.90
CA ASP A 135 -4.35 -7.15 10.89
C ASP A 135 -3.44 -7.58 9.75
N ALA A 136 -2.80 -6.62 9.09
CA ALA A 136 -1.79 -6.92 8.08
C ALA A 136 -0.60 -5.98 8.22
N LEU A 137 0.60 -6.53 8.07
CA LEU A 137 1.82 -5.75 8.01
C LEU A 137 2.54 -6.05 6.71
N THR A 138 2.69 -5.04 5.87
CA THR A 138 3.46 -5.10 4.63
C THR A 138 4.81 -4.45 4.84
N THR A 139 5.87 -5.12 4.43
CA THR A 139 7.21 -4.55 4.31
C THR A 139 7.59 -4.43 2.84
N TYR A 140 8.11 -3.27 2.48
CA TYR A 140 8.62 -2.94 1.16
C TYR A 140 10.12 -2.75 1.27
N GLU A 141 10.88 -3.57 0.54
CA GLU A 141 12.34 -3.46 0.44
C GLU A 141 12.72 -3.11 -1.00
N ARG A 142 13.48 -2.03 -1.18
CA ARG A 142 13.84 -1.53 -2.50
C ARG A 142 14.73 -2.54 -3.21
N LEU A 143 14.33 -2.93 -4.41
CA LEU A 143 15.14 -3.79 -5.27
C LEU A 143 16.23 -2.97 -5.97
N PRO A 144 17.41 -3.57 -6.23
CA PRO A 144 18.41 -2.93 -7.07
C PRO A 144 17.86 -2.67 -8.48
N GLY A 145 18.28 -1.54 -9.05
CA GLY A 145 18.01 -1.16 -10.44
C GLY A 145 18.91 -1.89 -11.43
#